data_AF-A0AB73GUA8-F1
#
_entry.id   AF-A0AB73GUA8-F1
#
_cell.length_a   1.000
_cell.length_b   1.000
_cell.length_c   1.000
_cell.angle_alpha   90.00
_cell.angle_beta   90.00
_cell.angle_gamma   90.00
#
_symmetry.space_group_name_H-M   'P 1'
#
loop_
_entity.id
_entity.type
_entity.pdbx_description
1 polymer ?
#
loop_
_entity_poly.entity_id
_entity_poly.type
_entity_poly.pdbx_seq_one_letter_code
_entity_poly.pdbx_strand_id
1 'polypeptide(L)'
;MAIKHALPMAAGLLLGLLVAVPAASADDLHCNVSSDYDLTLNPRSLILIRASGTPQRLVMRQGALFVDDHWVAVSADDRARLIQFERQTRDVVPLAQEVGREAADIAVTALGEVAAGFSRSPEATRVQLAACAKRSTPA
;
A
#
# COMPACT_ATOMS: atom_id res chain seq x y z
N MET A 1 -26.26 22.56 -77.60
CA MET A 1 -25.00 22.14 -76.93
C MET A 1 -25.03 22.76 -75.54
N ALA A 2 -25.71 22.16 -74.57
CA ALA A 2 -25.33 21.02 -73.75
C ALA A 2 -24.19 21.31 -72.74
N ILE A 3 -24.45 20.87 -71.49
CA ILE A 3 -23.56 20.68 -70.33
C ILE A 3 -23.19 22.02 -69.61
N LYS A 4 -23.41 22.26 -68.30
CA LYS A 4 -23.23 21.41 -67.10
C LYS A 4 -24.11 21.89 -65.93
N HIS A 5 -24.60 20.91 -65.17
CA HIS A 5 -25.46 21.04 -63.99
C HIS A 5 -24.82 21.84 -62.85
N ALA A 6 -25.56 22.79 -62.28
CA ALA A 6 -25.25 23.42 -61.00
C ALA A 6 -26.12 22.78 -59.90
N LEU A 7 -25.55 21.79 -59.23
CA LEU A 7 -25.89 21.40 -57.86
C LEU A 7 -25.09 22.36 -56.94
N PRO A 8 -25.64 22.83 -55.80
CA PRO A 8 -25.57 21.97 -54.63
C PRO A 8 -26.87 21.94 -53.83
N MET A 9 -27.39 20.71 -53.75
CA MET A 9 -28.33 20.23 -52.75
C MET A 9 -27.82 20.64 -51.37
N ALA A 10 -28.70 21.26 -50.58
CA ALA A 10 -28.50 21.52 -49.18
C ALA A 10 -28.13 20.21 -48.46
N ALA A 11 -26.85 20.07 -48.10
CA ALA A 11 -26.38 19.02 -47.20
C ALA A 11 -26.87 19.39 -45.80
N GLY A 12 -28.03 18.84 -45.46
CA GLY A 12 -28.67 19.00 -44.17
C GLY A 12 -27.79 18.48 -43.04
N LEU A 13 -27.78 19.29 -41.97
CA LEU A 13 -27.77 18.89 -40.57
C LEU A 13 -27.61 17.39 -40.31
N LEU A 14 -26.48 17.02 -39.70
CA LEU A 14 -26.37 15.94 -38.71
C LEU A 14 -24.93 15.95 -38.15
N LEU A 15 -24.57 17.04 -37.46
CA LEU A 15 -23.38 17.03 -36.60
C LEU A 15 -23.83 16.47 -35.25
N GLY A 16 -23.53 15.18 -35.07
CA GLY A 16 -23.95 14.38 -33.92
C GLY A 16 -23.47 14.96 -32.59
N LEU A 17 -24.33 14.78 -31.59
CA LEU A 17 -24.08 14.98 -30.17
C LEU A 17 -22.65 14.55 -29.78
N LEU A 18 -21.79 15.51 -29.46
CA LEU A 18 -20.73 15.26 -28.50
C LEU A 18 -21.40 15.08 -27.15
N VAL A 19 -21.66 13.84 -26.76
CA VAL A 19 -21.88 13.51 -25.35
C VAL A 19 -20.56 13.85 -24.66
N ALA A 20 -20.56 14.93 -23.89
CA ALA A 20 -19.51 15.21 -22.93
C ALA A 20 -19.54 14.05 -21.92
N VAL A 21 -18.71 13.03 -22.14
CA VAL A 21 -18.35 12.08 -21.10
C VAL A 21 -17.71 12.94 -19.99
N PRO A 22 -18.29 12.99 -18.78
CA PRO A 22 -17.56 13.59 -17.68
C PRO A 22 -16.27 12.80 -17.57
N ALA A 23 -15.14 13.48 -17.78
CA ALA A 23 -13.86 12.93 -17.41
C ALA A 23 -13.98 12.63 -15.92
N ALA A 24 -14.06 11.35 -15.56
CA ALA A 24 -13.91 10.93 -14.19
C ALA A 24 -12.53 11.44 -13.78
N SER A 25 -12.51 12.56 -13.07
CA SER A 25 -11.32 12.99 -12.37
C SER A 25 -11.05 11.84 -11.41
N ALA A 26 -9.95 11.14 -11.61
CA ALA A 26 -9.39 10.35 -10.54
C ALA A 26 -9.04 11.36 -9.46
N ASP A 27 -9.98 11.64 -8.56
CA ASP A 27 -9.62 12.18 -7.27
C ASP A 27 -8.59 11.20 -6.74
N ASP A 28 -7.37 11.68 -6.54
CA ASP A 28 -6.32 10.94 -5.85
C ASP A 28 -6.91 10.57 -4.49
N LEU A 29 -7.50 9.37 -4.39
CA LEU A 29 -8.06 8.81 -3.16
C LEU A 29 -6.89 8.49 -2.24
N HIS A 30 -6.33 9.54 -1.65
CA HIS A 30 -5.48 9.46 -0.49
C HIS A 30 -6.37 9.08 0.69
N CYS A 31 -6.66 7.78 0.80
CA CYS A 31 -7.18 7.19 2.04
C CYS A 31 -6.08 7.31 3.09
N ASN A 32 -5.98 8.48 3.73
CA ASN A 32 -5.08 8.69 4.84
C ASN A 32 -5.62 7.93 6.06
N VAL A 33 -5.22 6.67 6.18
CA VAL A 33 -5.49 5.87 7.37
C VAL A 33 -4.43 6.21 8.40
N SER A 34 -4.79 7.09 9.33
CA SER A 34 -3.98 7.41 10.50
C SER A 34 -4.52 6.67 11.71
N SER A 35 -3.64 5.97 12.42
CA SER A 35 -3.93 5.31 13.69
C SER A 35 -2.88 5.73 14.70
N ASP A 36 -3.31 6.16 15.89
CA ASP A 36 -2.41 6.49 17.01
C ASP A 36 -1.85 5.24 17.71
N TYR A 37 -2.30 4.05 17.30
CA TYR A 37 -1.83 2.78 17.83
C TYR A 37 -0.66 2.22 17.03
N ASP A 38 0.38 1.81 17.75
CA ASP A 38 1.40 0.89 17.29
C ASP A 38 0.81 -0.53 17.20
N LEU A 39 0.98 -1.15 16.05
CA LEU A 39 0.49 -2.50 15.77
C LEU A 39 1.60 -3.53 15.95
N THR A 40 1.35 -4.52 16.80
CA THR A 40 2.23 -5.69 17.00
C THR A 40 1.46 -6.97 16.70
N LEU A 41 2.07 -7.85 15.89
CA LEU A 41 1.52 -9.17 15.59
C LEU A 41 2.38 -10.26 16.21
N ASN A 42 1.72 -11.08 17.00
CA ASN A 42 2.28 -12.35 17.49
C ASN A 42 1.54 -13.50 16.79
N PRO A 43 2.07 -14.74 16.83
CA PRO A 43 1.43 -15.89 16.17
C PRO A 43 -0.04 -16.12 16.55
N ARG A 44 -0.48 -15.62 17.71
CA ARG A 44 -1.84 -15.82 18.23
C ARG A 44 -2.63 -14.54 18.49
N SER A 45 -2.04 -13.37 18.35
CA SER A 45 -2.65 -12.12 18.82
C SER A 45 -2.31 -10.95 17.90
N LEU A 46 -3.26 -10.03 17.75
CA LEU A 46 -3.04 -8.69 17.21
C LEU A 46 -3.16 -7.70 18.37
N ILE A 47 -2.11 -6.91 18.58
CA ILE A 47 -1.96 -6.03 19.73
C ILE A 47 -1.82 -4.60 19.20
N LEU A 48 -2.62 -3.68 19.74
CA LEU A 48 -2.60 -2.26 19.46
C LEU A 48 -2.26 -1.52 20.76
N ILE A 49 -1.21 -0.71 20.77
CA ILE A 49 -0.80 0.08 21.94
C ILE A 49 -0.65 1.54 21.52
N ARG A 50 -1.18 2.48 22.29
CA ARG A 50 -0.95 3.92 22.08
C ARG A 50 -0.36 4.58 23.32
N ALA A 51 0.44 5.62 23.12
CA ALA A 51 1.14 6.31 24.20
C ALA A 51 0.21 7.15 25.09
N SER A 52 -0.88 7.70 24.54
CA SER A 52 -1.80 8.58 25.27
C SER A 52 -3.25 8.37 24.86
N GLY A 53 -4.19 8.72 25.75
CA GLY A 53 -5.64 8.52 25.56
C GLY A 53 -6.14 7.12 25.92
N THR A 54 -7.46 6.95 25.93
CA THR A 54 -8.13 5.70 26.36
C THR A 54 -9.02 5.14 25.26
N PRO A 55 -8.99 3.82 25.00
CA PRO A 55 -8.15 2.81 25.65
C PRO A 55 -6.67 2.92 25.24
N GLN A 56 -5.76 2.45 26.09
CA GLN A 56 -4.32 2.44 25.82
C GLN A 56 -3.87 1.16 25.10
N ARG A 57 -4.53 0.03 25.38
CA ARG A 57 -4.17 -1.28 24.86
C ARG A 57 -5.38 -2.04 24.37
N LEU A 58 -5.34 -2.53 23.14
CA LEU A 58 -6.30 -3.47 22.60
C LEU A 58 -5.58 -4.75 22.21
N VAL A 59 -6.12 -5.89 22.64
CA VAL A 59 -5.63 -7.20 22.22
C VAL A 59 -6.79 -7.96 21.58
N MET A 60 -6.61 -8.30 20.32
CA MET A 60 -7.52 -9.14 19.55
C MET A 60 -6.94 -10.55 19.47
N ARG A 61 -7.79 -11.54 19.77
CA ARG A 61 -7.40 -12.94 19.78
C ARG A 61 -8.58 -13.83 19.41
N GLN A 62 -8.56 -14.38 18.20
CA GLN A 62 -9.58 -15.33 17.72
C GLN A 62 -11.02 -14.77 17.89
N GLY A 63 -11.22 -13.50 17.54
CA GLY A 63 -12.51 -12.81 17.67
C GLY A 63 -12.91 -12.42 19.09
N ALA A 64 -12.04 -12.58 20.08
CA ALA A 64 -12.19 -11.98 21.40
C ALA A 64 -11.41 -10.66 21.47
N LEU A 65 -11.94 -9.70 22.23
CA LEU A 65 -11.34 -8.38 22.41
C LEU A 65 -11.08 -8.13 23.89
N PHE A 66 -9.83 -7.80 24.21
CA PHE A 66 -9.39 -7.36 25.52
C PHE A 66 -8.97 -5.90 25.44
N VAL A 67 -9.60 -5.05 26.25
CA VAL A 67 -9.39 -3.60 26.26
C VAL A 67 -8.81 -3.24 27.62
N ASP A 68 -7.61 -2.68 27.60
CA ASP A 68 -6.79 -2.30 28.75
C ASP A 68 -6.55 -3.45 29.75
N ASP A 69 -7.51 -3.68 30.65
CA ASP A 69 -7.45 -4.62 31.77
C ASP A 69 -8.60 -5.64 31.79
N HIS A 70 -9.57 -5.56 30.88
CA HIS A 70 -10.75 -6.43 30.90
C HIS A 70 -11.16 -6.95 29.51
N TRP A 71 -11.83 -8.11 29.51
CA TRP A 71 -12.45 -8.68 28.31
C TRP A 71 -13.79 -7.98 28.04
N VAL A 72 -14.00 -7.60 26.78
CA VAL A 72 -15.24 -6.95 26.35
C VAL A 72 -16.19 -7.97 25.73
N ALA A 73 -17.46 -7.91 26.10
CA ALA A 73 -18.51 -8.68 25.46
C ALA A 73 -18.67 -8.22 24.01
N VAL A 74 -18.40 -9.12 23.08
CA VAL A 74 -18.53 -8.87 21.63
C VAL A 74 -19.72 -9.64 21.08
N SER A 75 -20.52 -8.97 20.25
CA SER A 75 -21.62 -9.60 19.54
C SER A 75 -21.12 -10.67 18.56
N ALA A 76 -22.00 -11.53 18.06
CA ALA A 76 -21.63 -12.53 17.07
C ALA A 76 -21.11 -11.88 15.76
N ASP A 77 -21.73 -10.78 15.36
CA ASP A 77 -21.34 -10.02 14.16
C ASP A 77 -19.98 -9.34 14.35
N ASP A 78 -19.75 -8.71 15.51
CA ASP A 78 -18.47 -8.07 15.81
C ASP A 78 -17.34 -9.09 15.96
N ARG A 79 -17.63 -10.27 16.53
CA ARG A 79 -16.69 -11.39 16.57
C ARG A 79 -16.26 -11.79 15.16
N ALA A 80 -17.20 -11.89 14.22
CA ALA A 80 -16.88 -12.22 12.83
C ALA A 80 -16.01 -11.13 12.17
N ARG A 81 -16.32 -9.86 12.42
CA ARG A 81 -15.52 -8.71 11.96
C ARG A 81 -14.12 -8.70 12.53
N LEU A 82 -13.96 -8.98 13.83
CA LEU A 82 -12.65 -9.09 14.48
C LEU A 82 -11.81 -10.22 13.87
N ILE A 83 -12.41 -11.39 13.65
CA ILE A 83 -11.72 -12.52 13.00
C ILE A 83 -11.28 -12.15 11.58
N GLN A 84 -12.15 -11.47 10.82
CA GLN A 84 -11.83 -11.01 9.48
C GLN A 84 -10.68 -10.01 9.50
N PHE A 85 -10.72 -9.02 10.39
CA PHE A 85 -9.65 -8.03 10.56
C PHE A 85 -8.33 -8.71 10.94
N GLU A 86 -8.35 -9.58 11.95
CA GLU A 86 -7.19 -10.37 12.38
C GLU A 86 -6.55 -11.18 11.24
N ARG A 87 -7.35 -11.71 10.32
CA ARG A 87 -6.86 -12.44 9.14
C ARG A 87 -6.28 -11.48 8.11
N GLN A 88 -7.04 -10.45 7.72
CA GLN A 88 -6.61 -9.49 6.70
C GLN A 88 -5.33 -8.75 7.09
N THR A 89 -5.18 -8.36 8.35
CA THR A 89 -3.92 -7.75 8.82
C THR A 89 -2.74 -8.69 8.62
N ARG A 90 -2.90 -9.98 8.93
CA ARG A 90 -1.84 -10.99 8.75
C ARG A 90 -1.55 -11.26 7.27
N ASP A 91 -2.56 -11.24 6.42
CA ASP A 91 -2.41 -11.45 4.98
C ASP A 91 -1.57 -10.34 4.32
N VAL A 92 -1.57 -9.12 4.87
CA VAL A 92 -0.79 -7.97 4.33
C VAL A 92 0.66 -7.96 4.83
N VAL A 93 0.97 -8.62 5.95
CA VAL A 93 2.33 -8.60 6.53
C VAL A 93 3.43 -9.04 5.55
N PRO A 94 3.28 -10.16 4.80
CA PRO A 94 4.34 -10.59 3.88
C PRO A 94 4.67 -9.54 2.82
N LEU A 95 3.63 -8.86 2.29
CA LEU A 95 3.82 -7.79 1.32
C LEU A 95 4.56 -6.60 1.94
N ALA A 96 4.20 -6.20 3.17
CA ALA A 96 4.92 -5.13 3.87
C ALA A 96 6.40 -5.49 4.13
N GLN A 97 6.68 -6.76 4.44
CA GLN A 97 8.06 -7.26 4.61
C GLN A 97 8.85 -7.25 3.30
N GLU A 98 8.22 -7.61 2.18
CA GLU A 98 8.82 -7.57 0.85
C GLU A 98 9.20 -6.13 0.47
N VAL A 99 8.27 -5.18 0.60
CA VAL A 99 8.53 -3.76 0.35
C VAL A 99 9.66 -3.24 1.24
N GLY A 100 9.66 -3.60 2.52
CA GLY A 100 10.74 -3.21 3.44
C GLY A 100 12.11 -3.77 3.03
N ARG A 101 12.15 -5.01 2.53
CA ARG A 101 13.39 -5.63 2.02
C ARG A 101 13.86 -4.96 0.72
N GLU A 102 12.96 -4.64 -0.19
CA GLU A 102 13.28 -3.92 -1.42
C GLU A 102 13.86 -2.54 -1.11
N ALA A 103 13.23 -1.80 -0.20
CA ALA A 103 13.73 -0.50 0.25
C ALA A 103 15.14 -0.61 0.87
N ALA A 104 15.39 -1.66 1.66
CA ALA A 104 16.71 -1.90 2.23
C ALA A 104 17.76 -2.22 1.16
N ASP A 105 17.42 -3.01 0.14
CA ASP A 105 18.32 -3.33 -0.98
C ASP A 105 18.70 -2.09 -1.79
N ILE A 106 17.72 -1.22 -2.07
CA ILE A 106 17.94 0.08 -2.72
C ILE A 106 18.90 0.94 -1.87
N ALA A 107 18.66 1.03 -0.56
CA ALA A 107 19.49 1.82 0.33
C ALA A 107 20.94 1.30 0.37
N VAL A 108 21.13 -0.01 0.48
CA VAL A 108 22.47 -0.63 0.46
C VAL A 108 23.17 -0.42 -0.88
N THR A 109 22.44 -0.52 -1.99
CA THR A 109 22.99 -0.24 -3.33
C THR A 109 23.45 1.21 -3.46
N ALA A 110 22.64 2.17 -3.02
CA ALA A 110 22.98 3.59 -3.06
C ALA A 110 24.22 3.91 -2.19
N LEU A 111 24.27 3.37 -0.97
CA LEU A 111 25.45 3.48 -0.11
C LEU A 111 26.67 2.78 -0.72
N GLY A 112 26.44 1.69 -1.44
CA GLY A 112 27.40 0.96 -2.28
C GLY A 112 28.17 1.87 -3.23
N GLU A 113 27.44 2.65 -4.03
CA GLU A 113 28.05 3.54 -5.02
C GLU A 113 28.80 4.71 -4.37
N VAL A 114 28.26 5.29 -3.30
CA VAL A 114 28.96 6.34 -2.55
C VAL A 114 30.26 5.81 -1.97
N ALA A 115 30.23 4.64 -1.33
CA ALA A 115 31.42 4.00 -0.78
C ALA A 115 32.45 3.65 -1.87
N ALA A 116 31.99 3.16 -3.03
CA ALA A 116 32.84 2.88 -4.18
C ALA A 116 33.55 4.14 -4.69
N GLY A 117 32.88 5.30 -4.70
CA GLY A 117 33.46 6.60 -5.08
C GLY A 117 34.60 7.07 -4.18
N PHE A 118 34.61 6.68 -2.89
CA PHE A 118 35.69 6.99 -1.94
C PHE A 118 36.73 5.88 -1.80
N SER A 119 36.49 4.71 -2.40
CA SER A 119 37.34 3.54 -2.22
C SER A 119 38.54 3.54 -3.16
N ARG A 120 39.67 3.02 -2.69
CA ARG A 120 40.82 2.70 -3.53
C ARG A 120 40.59 1.44 -4.39
N SER A 121 39.56 0.66 -4.06
CA SER A 121 39.11 -0.52 -4.79
C SER A 121 37.59 -0.52 -4.96
N PRO A 122 37.05 0.29 -5.89
CA PRO A 122 35.60 0.48 -6.08
C PRO A 122 34.85 -0.84 -6.31
N GLU A 123 35.35 -1.71 -7.18
CA GLU A 123 34.69 -2.99 -7.50
C GLU A 123 34.58 -3.93 -6.31
N ALA A 124 35.67 -4.07 -5.53
CA ALA A 124 35.66 -4.90 -4.33
C ALA A 124 34.68 -4.36 -3.27
N THR A 125 34.50 -3.04 -3.22
CA THR A 125 33.59 -2.36 -2.28
C THR A 125 32.13 -2.63 -2.64
N ARG A 126 31.78 -2.55 -3.94
CA ARG A 126 30.45 -2.93 -4.43
C ARG A 126 30.13 -4.40 -4.14
N VAL A 127 31.07 -5.30 -4.39
CA VAL A 127 30.90 -6.74 -4.15
C VAL A 127 30.64 -7.03 -2.67
N GLN A 128 31.36 -6.37 -1.75
CA GLN A 128 31.13 -6.54 -0.31
C GLN A 128 29.75 -6.05 0.12
N LEU A 129 29.32 -4.88 -0.36
CA LEU A 129 28.02 -4.29 0.01
C LEU A 129 26.85 -5.07 -0.58
N ALA A 130 26.98 -5.56 -1.82
CA ALA A 130 26.01 -6.48 -2.42
C ALA A 130 25.92 -7.82 -1.65
N ALA A 131 27.02 -8.31 -1.09
CA ALA A 131 27.01 -9.50 -0.24
C ALA A 131 26.28 -9.26 1.10
N CYS A 132 26.38 -8.06 1.67
CA CYS A 132 25.61 -7.67 2.86
C CYS A 132 24.10 -7.67 2.58
N ALA A 133 23.65 -7.10 1.46
CA ALA A 133 22.24 -7.08 1.07
C ALA A 133 21.63 -8.48 0.92
N LYS A 134 22.41 -9.41 0.33
CA LYS A 134 21.99 -10.82 0.19
C LYS A 134 21.87 -11.54 1.53
N ARG A 135 22.69 -11.19 2.53
CA ARG A 135 22.68 -11.82 3.86
C ARG A 135 21.51 -11.35 4.74
N SER A 136 20.99 -10.16 4.50
CA SER A 136 19.80 -9.62 5.20
C SER A 136 18.46 -10.17 4.69
N THR A 137 18.47 -11.01 3.65
CA THR A 137 17.29 -11.68 3.12
C THR A 137 17.11 -13.04 3.83
N PRO A 138 16.17 -13.21 4.78
CA PRO A 138 15.81 -14.55 5.24
C PRO A 138 15.12 -15.32 4.10
N ALA A 139 15.44 -16.62 4.04
CA ALA A 139 14.88 -17.58 3.09
C ALA A 139 13.37 -17.73 3.21
#